data_AF-A0A6A1WG23-F1
#
_entry.id   AF-A0A6A1WG23-F1
#
_cell.length_a   1.000
_cell.length_b   1.000
_cell.length_c   1.000
_cell.angle_alpha   90.00
_cell.angle_beta   90.00
_cell.angle_gamma   90.00
#
_symmetry.space_group_name_H-M   'P 1'
#
loop_
_entity.id
_entity.type
_entity.pdbx_description
1 polymer ?
#
loop_
_entity_poly.entity_id
_entity_poly.type
_entity_poly.pdbx_seq_one_letter_code
_entity_poly.pdbx_strand_id
1 'polypeptide(L)'
;MKSLSGPKYDGKYLRSVVKEKLGSTRLHQTLTNVVIPTFDIKRLQPTIFSSFEVKKNPSLDALLSDVCIATSAAPTYLPAHYFQTKDPAGNVRDFNLIDGGVAANNPALVAVGEVTKEITRGSPDFFPVNQWTLEAKWGILSWLTHGGSTPLVDIFTQASADMVDVHLSVVFQALHSEQRYLRIQEDTLSGNVSSVDIATKKNLDDLVKVGEALLKKPVSRVNLESGVFESCSEETNEEALRSCDVGLIETSLLAGLRDCCPKRGNTATLGSLMTMKLEKCV
;
A
#
# COMPACT_ATOMS: atom_id res chain seq x y z
N MET A 1 5.65 29.05 -19.23
CA MET A 1 4.31 29.46 -18.77
C MET A 1 3.29 29.23 -19.89
N LYS A 2 2.52 28.14 -19.83
CA LYS A 2 1.23 27.98 -20.51
C LYS A 2 0.38 26.99 -19.70
N SER A 3 -0.52 27.52 -18.88
CA SER A 3 -1.88 26.99 -18.79
C SER A 3 -2.77 28.15 -18.39
N LEU A 4 -3.45 28.72 -19.40
CA LEU A 4 -4.55 29.66 -19.22
C LEU A 4 -5.91 28.95 -19.42
N SER A 5 -5.92 27.62 -19.59
CA SER A 5 -7.13 26.84 -19.83
C SER A 5 -7.01 25.39 -19.31
N GLY A 6 -7.20 25.21 -18.00
CA GLY A 6 -7.45 23.89 -17.41
C GLY A 6 -6.31 22.87 -17.45
N PRO A 7 -6.59 21.61 -17.06
CA PRO A 7 -5.64 20.50 -17.10
C PRO A 7 -5.32 20.05 -18.54
N LYS A 8 -4.18 19.36 -18.73
CA LYS A 8 -3.73 18.84 -20.02
C LYS A 8 -4.73 17.88 -20.67
N TYR A 9 -5.44 17.10 -19.86
CA TYR A 9 -6.46 16.14 -20.28
C TYR A 9 -7.81 16.42 -19.59
N ASP A 10 -8.92 16.21 -20.31
CA ASP A 10 -10.27 16.42 -19.76
C ASP A 10 -10.74 15.29 -18.81
N GLY A 11 -10.02 14.17 -18.81
CA GLY A 11 -10.30 12.99 -17.99
C GLY A 11 -11.57 12.22 -18.34
N LYS A 12 -12.33 12.58 -19.38
CA LYS A 12 -13.63 11.95 -19.69
C LYS A 12 -13.47 10.47 -20.03
N TYR A 13 -12.49 10.15 -20.87
CA TYR A 13 -12.23 8.78 -21.28
C TYR A 13 -11.80 7.90 -20.10
N LEU A 14 -10.85 8.37 -19.27
CA LEU A 14 -10.42 7.67 -18.06
C LEU A 14 -11.61 7.38 -17.14
N ARG A 15 -12.44 8.39 -16.88
CA ARG A 15 -13.65 8.25 -16.03
C ARG A 15 -14.63 7.21 -16.61
N SER A 16 -14.82 7.19 -17.93
CA SER A 16 -15.68 6.21 -18.59
C SER A 16 -15.15 4.79 -18.40
N VAL A 17 -13.87 4.57 -18.68
CA VAL A 17 -13.24 3.23 -18.57
C VAL A 17 -13.27 2.76 -17.12
N VAL A 18 -12.90 3.61 -16.16
CA VAL A 18 -12.89 3.23 -14.74
C VAL A 18 -14.30 2.86 -14.24
N LYS A 19 -15.33 3.64 -14.62
CA LYS A 19 -16.72 3.35 -14.26
C LYS A 19 -17.24 2.08 -14.94
N GLU A 20 -16.88 1.84 -16.20
CA GLU A 20 -17.23 0.60 -16.91
C GLU A 20 -16.62 -0.63 -16.22
N LYS A 21 -15.34 -0.56 -15.83
CA LYS A 21 -14.62 -1.69 -15.23
C LYS A 21 -15.01 -1.98 -13.79
N LEU A 22 -15.27 -0.94 -12.98
CA LEU A 22 -15.54 -1.11 -11.54
C LEU A 22 -17.05 -1.11 -11.22
N GLY A 23 -17.89 -0.66 -12.15
CA GLY A 23 -19.35 -0.64 -12.00
C GLY A 23 -19.79 0.10 -10.74
N SER A 24 -20.66 -0.54 -9.96
CA SER A 24 -21.18 -0.02 -8.70
C SER A 24 -20.44 -0.53 -7.47
N THR A 25 -19.25 -1.14 -7.66
CA THR A 25 -18.50 -1.75 -6.55
C THR A 25 -18.05 -0.67 -5.57
N ARG A 26 -18.31 -0.90 -4.28
CA ARG A 26 -17.93 -0.02 -3.16
C ARG A 26 -16.70 -0.53 -2.43
N LEU A 27 -16.08 0.35 -1.66
CA LEU A 27 -14.86 0.06 -0.92
C LEU A 27 -15.00 -1.14 0.04
N HIS A 28 -16.14 -1.32 0.71
CA HIS A 28 -16.35 -2.48 1.58
C HIS A 28 -16.46 -3.83 0.84
N GLN A 29 -16.64 -3.81 -0.48
CA GLN A 29 -16.83 -5.02 -1.30
C GLN A 29 -15.51 -5.55 -1.87
N THR A 30 -14.36 -4.95 -1.50
CA THR A 30 -13.05 -5.44 -1.96
C THR A 30 -12.74 -6.81 -1.39
N LEU A 31 -12.14 -7.68 -2.20
CA LEU A 31 -11.79 -9.06 -1.81
C LEU A 31 -10.65 -9.11 -0.78
N THR A 32 -9.78 -8.10 -0.81
CA THR A 32 -8.67 -7.93 0.11
C THR A 32 -8.73 -6.54 0.73
N ASN A 33 -7.92 -6.35 1.76
CA ASN A 33 -7.78 -5.02 2.34
C ASN A 33 -7.04 -4.09 1.39
N VAL A 34 -7.59 -2.91 1.17
CA VAL A 34 -7.02 -1.88 0.28
C VAL A 34 -6.79 -0.60 1.05
N VAL A 35 -5.74 0.14 0.66
CA VAL A 35 -5.39 1.45 1.21
C VAL A 35 -5.05 2.35 0.02
N ILE A 36 -5.91 3.33 -0.26
CA ILE A 36 -5.81 4.20 -1.44
C ILE A 36 -5.72 5.66 -0.98
N PRO A 37 -4.55 6.30 -1.06
CA PRO A 37 -4.40 7.70 -0.69
C PRO A 37 -5.03 8.64 -1.72
N THR A 38 -5.55 9.77 -1.24
CA THR A 38 -6.00 10.91 -2.06
C THR A 38 -5.72 12.19 -1.27
N PHE A 39 -5.79 13.35 -1.91
CA PHE A 39 -5.68 14.64 -1.21
C PHE A 39 -6.96 15.47 -1.39
N ASP A 40 -7.59 15.91 -0.30
CA ASP A 40 -8.78 16.75 -0.36
C ASP A 40 -8.39 18.23 -0.40
N ILE A 41 -8.66 18.89 -1.52
CA ILE A 41 -8.28 20.29 -1.75
C ILE A 41 -9.19 21.29 -1.03
N LYS A 42 -10.41 20.89 -0.65
CA LYS A 42 -11.32 21.76 0.11
C LYS A 42 -10.96 21.75 1.59
N ARG A 43 -10.55 20.59 2.11
CA ARG A 43 -10.13 20.42 3.50
C ARG A 43 -8.63 20.62 3.72
N LEU A 44 -7.84 20.68 2.64
CA LEU A 44 -6.37 20.78 2.65
C LEU A 44 -5.70 19.69 3.48
N GLN A 45 -6.19 18.45 3.35
CA GLN A 45 -5.66 17.31 4.08
C GLN A 45 -5.73 16.02 3.24
N PRO A 46 -4.84 15.05 3.52
CA PRO A 46 -4.96 13.70 3.00
C PRO A 46 -6.33 13.07 3.35
N THR A 47 -6.84 12.26 2.43
CA THR A 47 -7.96 11.35 2.68
C THR A 47 -7.55 9.96 2.23
N ILE A 48 -7.42 9.04 3.19
CA ILE A 48 -7.06 7.65 2.91
C ILE A 48 -8.33 6.82 2.83
N PHE A 49 -8.60 6.23 1.67
CA PHE A 49 -9.67 5.25 1.49
C PHE A 49 -9.14 3.86 1.85
N SER A 50 -9.48 3.41 3.05
CA SER A 50 -9.01 2.15 3.61
C SER A 50 -10.19 1.25 3.94
N SER A 51 -10.17 0.01 3.49
CA SER A 51 -11.21 -0.98 3.84
C SER A 51 -11.25 -1.26 5.35
N PHE A 52 -10.13 -1.08 6.06
CA PHE A 52 -10.05 -1.18 7.52
C PHE A 52 -10.91 -0.12 8.21
N GLU A 53 -10.94 1.09 7.67
CA GLU A 53 -11.61 2.25 8.27
C GLU A 53 -13.11 2.31 7.92
N VAL A 54 -13.58 1.62 6.87
CA VAL A 54 -15.00 1.64 6.46
C VAL A 54 -15.92 1.16 7.58
N LYS A 55 -15.50 0.14 8.36
CA LYS A 55 -16.30 -0.39 9.49
C LYS A 55 -16.57 0.67 10.57
N LYS A 56 -15.67 1.64 10.72
CA LYS A 56 -15.71 2.69 11.76
C LYS A 56 -16.25 4.01 11.26
N ASN A 57 -15.94 4.31 10.00
CA ASN A 57 -16.37 5.52 9.33
C ASN A 57 -17.07 5.15 8.02
N PRO A 58 -18.37 4.80 8.07
CA PRO A 58 -19.15 4.45 6.88
C PRO A 58 -19.17 5.54 5.79
N SER A 59 -18.89 6.81 6.15
CA SER A 59 -18.75 7.89 5.16
C SER A 59 -17.59 7.68 4.19
N LEU A 60 -16.63 6.79 4.48
CA LEU A 60 -15.55 6.42 3.57
C LEU A 60 -15.93 5.31 2.59
N ASP A 61 -17.13 4.71 2.69
CA ASP A 61 -17.60 3.65 1.79
C ASP A 61 -18.04 4.20 0.42
N ALA A 62 -17.08 4.78 -0.30
CA ALA A 62 -17.26 5.34 -1.62
C ALA A 62 -17.31 4.26 -2.72
N LEU A 63 -17.79 4.63 -3.91
CA LEU A 63 -17.62 3.81 -5.10
C LEU A 63 -16.12 3.71 -5.41
N LEU A 64 -15.63 2.50 -5.69
CA LEU A 64 -14.23 2.29 -6.08
C LEU A 64 -13.88 3.09 -7.33
N SER A 65 -14.83 3.27 -8.25
CA SER A 65 -14.63 4.13 -9.42
C SER A 65 -14.28 5.57 -9.04
N ASP A 66 -14.98 6.14 -8.05
CA ASP A 66 -14.74 7.52 -7.63
C ASP A 66 -13.39 7.63 -6.91
N VAL A 67 -13.04 6.64 -6.07
CA VAL A 67 -11.73 6.58 -5.40
C VAL A 67 -10.60 6.45 -6.41
N CYS A 68 -10.71 5.56 -7.40
CA CYS A 68 -9.71 5.36 -8.45
C CYS A 68 -9.55 6.60 -9.34
N ILE A 69 -10.64 7.26 -9.73
CA ILE A 69 -10.56 8.51 -10.50
C ILE A 69 -9.90 9.61 -9.67
N ALA A 70 -10.20 9.70 -8.37
CA ALA A 70 -9.62 10.69 -7.48
C ALA A 70 -8.11 10.50 -7.29
N THR A 71 -7.66 9.28 -6.95
CA THR A 71 -6.24 9.00 -6.71
C THR A 71 -5.36 9.18 -7.95
N SER A 72 -5.93 9.14 -9.16
CA SER A 72 -5.19 9.38 -10.41
C SER A 72 -5.27 10.82 -10.91
N ALA A 73 -6.00 11.72 -10.22
CA ALA A 73 -6.25 13.07 -10.69
C ALA A 73 -5.06 14.02 -10.43
N ALA A 74 -3.92 13.74 -11.10
CA ALA A 74 -2.68 14.52 -11.00
C ALA A 74 -2.90 16.00 -11.35
N PRO A 75 -2.51 16.95 -10.48
CA PRO A 75 -2.55 18.38 -10.79
C PRO A 75 -1.87 18.68 -12.12
N THR A 76 -2.43 19.61 -12.88
CA THR A 76 -2.03 19.99 -14.25
C THR A 76 -2.30 18.95 -15.34
N TYR A 77 -2.46 17.66 -15.02
CA TYR A 77 -2.76 16.61 -15.99
C TYR A 77 -4.26 16.31 -16.10
N LEU A 78 -4.94 16.15 -14.98
CA LEU A 78 -6.34 15.73 -14.91
C LEU A 78 -7.15 16.66 -13.99
N PRO A 79 -8.47 16.81 -14.23
CA PRO A 79 -9.32 17.61 -13.36
C PRO A 79 -9.56 16.89 -12.04
N ALA A 80 -9.60 17.67 -10.95
CA ALA A 80 -10.01 17.21 -9.62
C ALA A 80 -11.37 16.47 -9.69
N HIS A 81 -11.58 15.54 -8.77
CA HIS A 81 -12.79 14.75 -8.71
C HIS A 81 -13.64 15.09 -7.50
N TYR A 82 -14.86 15.52 -7.77
CA TYR A 82 -15.91 15.67 -6.77
C TYR A 82 -16.86 14.48 -6.77
N PHE A 83 -17.23 14.02 -5.58
CA PHE A 83 -18.36 13.12 -5.33
C PHE A 83 -18.84 13.24 -3.88
N GLN A 84 -19.94 12.56 -3.57
CA GLN A 84 -20.52 12.50 -2.23
C GLN A 84 -20.73 11.07 -1.78
N THR A 85 -20.58 10.83 -0.49
CA THR A 85 -21.08 9.62 0.16
C THR A 85 -22.19 9.96 1.15
N LYS A 86 -22.96 8.96 1.53
CA LYS A 86 -23.97 9.05 2.59
C LYS A 86 -23.71 7.93 3.58
N ASP A 87 -23.68 8.28 4.86
CA ASP A 87 -23.60 7.28 5.92
C ASP A 87 -24.99 6.67 6.21
N PRO A 88 -25.09 5.60 7.02
CA PRO A 88 -26.36 4.99 7.40
C PRO A 88 -27.33 5.92 8.15
N ALA A 89 -26.83 6.99 8.77
CA ALA A 89 -27.64 8.01 9.44
C ALA A 89 -28.16 9.08 8.46
N GLY A 90 -27.77 9.00 7.18
CA GLY A 90 -28.17 9.93 6.12
C GLY A 90 -27.27 11.17 6.03
N ASN A 91 -26.20 11.28 6.81
CA ASN A 91 -25.28 12.40 6.73
C ASN A 91 -24.49 12.32 5.42
N VAL A 92 -24.43 13.45 4.72
CA VAL A 92 -23.71 13.58 3.46
C VAL A 92 -22.29 14.06 3.73
N ARG A 93 -21.31 13.41 3.10
CA ARG A 93 -19.93 13.88 3.09
C ARG A 93 -19.49 14.21 1.66
N ASP A 94 -19.06 15.44 1.46
CA ASP A 94 -18.41 15.89 0.22
C ASP A 94 -16.95 15.45 0.18
N PHE A 95 -16.50 15.11 -1.02
CA PHE A 95 -15.09 14.83 -1.33
C PHE A 95 -14.66 15.69 -2.51
N ASN A 96 -13.59 16.46 -2.34
CA ASN A 96 -13.02 17.29 -3.40
C ASN A 96 -11.57 16.87 -3.58
N LEU A 97 -11.34 15.82 -4.36
CA LEU A 97 -10.10 15.07 -4.31
C LEU A 97 -9.23 15.26 -5.54
N ILE A 98 -7.93 15.19 -5.31
CA ILE A 98 -6.88 15.08 -6.32
C ILE A 98 -5.99 13.87 -6.01
N ASP A 99 -4.99 13.68 -6.87
CA ASP A 99 -4.04 12.58 -6.87
C ASP A 99 -3.50 12.20 -5.50
N GLY A 100 -3.41 10.90 -5.28
CA GLY A 100 -2.81 10.31 -4.09
C GLY A 100 -1.35 10.67 -3.93
N GLY A 101 -0.59 10.88 -5.01
CA GLY A 101 0.82 11.27 -4.99
C GLY A 101 1.10 12.65 -4.38
N VAL A 102 0.11 13.54 -4.31
CA VAL A 102 0.21 14.79 -3.54
C VAL A 102 0.19 14.52 -2.04
N ALA A 103 -0.52 13.46 -1.62
CA ALA A 103 -0.56 13.02 -0.25
C ALA A 103 0.52 11.97 0.05
N ALA A 104 0.80 11.00 -0.79
CA ALA A 104 1.72 9.90 -0.51
C ALA A 104 2.14 9.26 -1.84
N ASN A 105 3.25 9.75 -2.40
CA ASN A 105 3.79 9.20 -3.65
C ASN A 105 4.34 7.78 -3.50
N ASN A 106 4.65 7.36 -2.27
CA ASN A 106 4.93 5.96 -1.90
C ASN A 106 4.00 5.54 -0.74
N PRO A 107 2.91 4.80 -1.02
CA PRO A 107 1.91 4.45 -0.01
C PRO A 107 2.31 3.29 0.91
N ALA A 108 3.51 2.69 0.75
CA ALA A 108 3.90 1.51 1.51
C ALA A 108 3.84 1.73 3.02
N LEU A 109 4.32 2.88 3.50
CA LEU A 109 4.28 3.21 4.93
C LEU A 109 2.86 3.59 5.41
N VAL A 110 2.02 4.15 4.53
CA VAL A 110 0.59 4.36 4.83
C VAL A 110 -0.11 3.01 5.05
N ALA A 111 0.19 2.02 4.21
CA ALA A 111 -0.35 0.66 4.35
C ALA A 111 0.12 -0.03 5.64
N VAL A 112 1.41 0.06 5.98
CA VAL A 112 1.93 -0.44 7.26
C VAL A 112 1.21 0.24 8.43
N GLY A 113 1.03 1.56 8.38
CA GLY A 113 0.31 2.31 9.41
C GLY A 113 -1.13 1.84 9.62
N GLU A 114 -1.87 1.55 8.55
CA GLU A 114 -3.24 1.02 8.63
C GLU A 114 -3.28 -0.38 9.27
N VAL A 115 -2.35 -1.26 8.91
CA VAL A 115 -2.23 -2.59 9.55
C VAL A 115 -1.85 -2.47 11.03
N THR A 116 -0.88 -1.60 11.36
CA THR A 116 -0.48 -1.35 12.76
C THR A 116 -1.66 -0.86 13.60
N LYS A 117 -2.49 0.05 13.08
CA LYS A 117 -3.72 0.49 13.76
C LYS A 117 -4.58 -0.72 14.11
N GLU A 118 -4.85 -1.61 13.16
CA GLU A 118 -5.69 -2.79 13.39
C GLU A 118 -5.12 -3.77 14.42
N ILE A 119 -3.79 -3.95 14.43
CA ILE A 119 -3.10 -4.75 15.45
C ILE A 119 -3.30 -4.11 16.84
N THR A 120 -3.06 -2.80 16.97
CA THR A 120 -3.23 -2.07 18.25
C THR A 120 -4.68 -2.12 18.73
N ARG A 121 -5.64 -2.18 17.81
CA ARG A 121 -7.07 -2.33 18.12
C ARG A 121 -7.46 -3.76 18.52
N GLY A 122 -6.52 -4.71 18.50
CA GLY A 122 -6.75 -6.10 18.89
C GLY A 122 -7.54 -6.91 17.86
N SER A 123 -7.42 -6.58 16.57
CA SER A 123 -8.09 -7.34 15.51
C SER A 123 -7.67 -8.83 15.55
N PRO A 124 -8.62 -9.78 15.54
CA PRO A 124 -8.32 -11.22 15.61
C PRO A 124 -7.66 -11.76 14.34
N ASP A 125 -7.79 -11.02 13.23
CA ASP A 125 -7.26 -11.36 11.91
C ASP A 125 -5.72 -11.26 11.87
N PHE A 126 -5.14 -10.47 12.77
CA PHE A 126 -3.70 -10.35 12.93
C PHE A 126 -3.21 -11.13 14.14
N PHE A 127 -2.01 -11.67 14.07
CA PHE A 127 -1.40 -12.28 15.25
C PHE A 127 -1.27 -11.21 16.34
N PRO A 128 -1.75 -11.47 17.57
CA PRO A 128 -1.45 -10.60 18.68
C PRO A 128 0.07 -10.66 18.87
N VAL A 129 0.76 -9.64 18.38
CA VAL A 129 2.14 -9.42 18.78
C VAL A 129 2.04 -9.16 20.28
N ASN A 130 2.61 -10.05 21.07
CA ASN A 130 2.53 -9.98 22.53
C ASN A 130 2.93 -8.56 22.97
N GLN A 131 2.08 -7.95 23.79
CA GLN A 131 2.14 -6.54 24.18
C GLN A 131 3.53 -6.13 24.69
N TRP A 132 4.25 -7.03 25.36
CA TRP A 132 5.64 -6.85 25.81
C TRP A 132 6.68 -6.77 24.68
N THR A 133 6.49 -7.51 23.58
CA THR A 133 7.38 -7.47 22.40
C THR A 133 7.05 -6.29 21.50
N LEU A 134 5.79 -5.85 21.48
CA LEU A 134 5.42 -4.55 20.92
C LEU A 134 6.05 -3.42 21.74
N GLU A 135 5.86 -3.33 23.05
CA GLU A 135 6.42 -2.24 23.86
C GLU A 135 7.97 -2.20 23.87
N ALA A 136 8.65 -3.35 23.82
CA ALA A 136 10.11 -3.41 23.78
C ALA A 136 10.72 -3.17 22.39
N LYS A 137 10.14 -3.71 21.30
CA LYS A 137 10.63 -3.50 19.92
C LYS A 137 10.02 -2.27 19.23
N TRP A 138 8.84 -1.84 19.67
CA TRP A 138 8.12 -0.64 19.22
C TRP A 138 8.10 0.49 20.25
N GLY A 139 8.84 0.40 21.36
CA GLY A 139 9.19 1.58 22.17
C GLY A 139 9.88 2.66 21.31
N ILE A 140 10.64 2.22 20.30
CA ILE A 140 11.21 3.06 19.23
C ILE A 140 10.13 3.58 18.28
N LEU A 141 9.01 2.86 18.07
CA LEU A 141 7.89 3.23 17.20
C LEU A 141 6.71 3.89 17.95
N SER A 142 6.89 4.20 19.23
CA SER A 142 5.88 4.79 20.12
C SER A 142 5.34 6.16 19.63
N TRP A 143 6.11 6.88 18.82
CA TRP A 143 5.71 8.10 18.11
C TRP A 143 4.62 7.88 17.03
N LEU A 144 4.35 6.64 16.60
CA LEU A 144 3.28 6.32 15.65
C LEU A 144 1.86 6.38 16.24
N THR A 145 1.73 6.25 17.56
CA THR A 145 0.42 6.02 18.20
C THR A 145 0.15 6.91 19.42
N HIS A 146 1.03 7.85 19.75
CA HIS A 146 0.84 8.70 20.94
C HIS A 146 -0.32 9.72 20.75
N GLY A 147 -1.33 9.64 21.62
CA GLY A 147 -2.26 10.75 21.87
C GLY A 147 -3.55 10.80 21.04
N GLY A 148 -4.04 9.69 20.49
CA GLY A 148 -5.35 9.65 19.80
C GLY A 148 -5.40 10.44 18.48
N SER A 149 -4.28 11.01 18.06
CA SER A 149 -4.02 11.60 16.75
C SER A 149 -2.90 10.76 16.12
N THR A 150 -2.96 10.43 14.83
CA THR A 150 -1.87 9.75 14.09
C THR A 150 -0.97 10.78 13.42
N PRO A 151 0.05 11.32 14.10
CA PRO A 151 0.78 12.52 13.66
C PRO A 151 1.63 12.25 12.41
N LEU A 152 1.79 10.98 12.04
CA LEU A 152 2.65 10.53 10.96
C LEU A 152 1.96 10.27 9.66
N VAL A 153 0.64 10.04 9.64
CA VAL A 153 -0.05 10.18 8.35
C VAL A 153 0.18 11.63 7.86
N ASP A 154 0.15 12.60 8.75
CA ASP A 154 0.36 14.01 8.39
C ASP A 154 1.83 14.36 8.07
N ILE A 155 2.82 13.77 8.75
CA ILE A 155 4.25 13.97 8.43
C ILE A 155 4.69 13.17 7.19
N PHE A 156 4.26 11.92 7.05
CA PHE A 156 4.59 11.09 5.88
C PHE A 156 3.84 11.48 4.63
N THR A 157 2.70 12.15 4.80
CA THR A 157 2.04 12.72 3.63
C THR A 157 2.79 13.91 3.01
N GLN A 158 3.86 14.36 3.66
CA GLN A 158 4.77 15.38 3.15
C GLN A 158 6.15 14.84 2.76
N ALA A 159 6.41 13.53 2.96
CA ALA A 159 7.73 12.94 2.71
C ALA A 159 7.91 12.52 1.24
N SER A 160 9.12 12.68 0.70
CA SER A 160 9.47 12.14 -0.63
C SER A 160 9.46 10.61 -0.63
N ALA A 161 9.33 10.00 -1.81
CA ALA A 161 9.33 8.54 -1.95
C ALA A 161 10.61 7.91 -1.34
N ASP A 162 11.76 8.55 -1.54
CA ASP A 162 13.07 8.09 -1.01
C ASP A 162 13.09 8.08 0.52
N MET A 163 12.50 9.09 1.15
CA MET A 163 12.41 9.13 2.61
C MET A 163 11.53 7.99 3.14
N VAL A 164 10.44 7.65 2.47
CA VAL A 164 9.58 6.52 2.88
C VAL A 164 10.37 5.22 2.92
N ASP A 165 11.24 4.99 1.95
CA ASP A 165 12.06 3.78 1.88
C ASP A 165 13.13 3.72 2.97
N VAL A 166 13.75 4.86 3.32
CA VAL A 166 14.65 4.96 4.50
C VAL A 166 13.89 4.59 5.78
N HIS A 167 12.71 5.17 6.01
CA HIS A 167 11.92 4.89 7.21
C HIS A 167 11.54 3.41 7.32
N LEU A 168 11.04 2.81 6.22
CA LEU A 168 10.70 1.39 6.21
C LEU A 168 11.93 0.53 6.47
N SER A 169 13.08 0.87 5.88
CA SER A 169 14.30 0.09 6.06
C SER A 169 14.81 0.13 7.50
N VAL A 170 14.76 1.29 8.15
CA VAL A 170 15.05 1.44 9.60
C VAL A 170 14.10 0.57 10.44
N VAL A 171 12.80 0.58 10.13
CA VAL A 171 11.81 -0.23 10.86
C VAL A 171 12.08 -1.72 10.71
N PHE A 172 12.27 -2.21 9.48
CA PHE A 172 12.53 -3.63 9.23
C PHE A 172 13.88 -4.10 9.79
N GLN A 173 14.89 -3.21 9.83
CA GLN A 173 16.16 -3.46 10.52
C GLN A 173 16.01 -3.55 12.03
N ALA A 174 15.30 -2.60 12.65
CA ALA A 174 15.01 -2.63 14.09
C ALA A 174 14.24 -3.89 14.52
N LEU A 175 13.43 -4.46 13.61
CA LEU A 175 12.70 -5.70 13.83
C LEU A 175 13.51 -6.97 13.50
N HIS A 176 14.78 -6.84 13.12
CA HIS A 176 15.63 -7.93 12.61
C HIS A 176 14.95 -8.73 11.51
N SER A 177 14.26 -8.04 10.60
CA SER A 177 13.45 -8.62 9.51
C SER A 177 13.72 -7.90 8.19
N GLU A 178 14.93 -7.40 8.00
CA GLU A 178 15.39 -6.66 6.81
C GLU A 178 15.04 -7.42 5.51
N GLN A 179 15.24 -8.74 5.52
CA GLN A 179 14.96 -9.64 4.40
C GLN A 179 13.47 -9.69 4.01
N ARG A 180 12.55 -9.24 4.87
CA ARG A 180 11.11 -9.21 4.59
C ARG A 180 10.63 -7.91 3.94
N TYR A 181 11.52 -6.93 3.77
CA TYR A 181 11.24 -5.75 2.96
C TYR A 181 12.03 -5.83 1.65
N LEU A 182 11.30 -5.94 0.54
CA LEU A 182 11.85 -5.95 -0.81
C LEU A 182 11.30 -4.73 -1.56
N ARG A 183 12.21 -3.87 -2.04
CA ARG A 183 11.90 -2.69 -2.84
C ARG A 183 12.46 -2.89 -4.24
N ILE A 184 11.57 -3.01 -5.22
CA ILE A 184 11.93 -3.10 -6.64
C ILE A 184 11.59 -1.76 -7.28
N GLN A 185 12.62 -1.05 -7.73
CA GLN A 185 12.53 0.35 -8.15
C GLN A 185 13.57 0.63 -9.25
N GLU A 186 13.22 1.49 -10.21
CA GLU A 186 14.10 1.92 -11.31
C GLU A 186 14.31 3.43 -11.26
N ASP A 187 15.52 3.85 -10.90
CA ASP A 187 15.85 5.26 -10.67
C ASP A 187 16.61 5.91 -11.82
N THR A 188 16.93 5.15 -12.89
CA THR A 188 17.73 5.63 -14.02
C THR A 188 16.91 5.97 -15.26
N LEU A 189 15.59 6.09 -15.13
CA LEU A 189 14.71 6.47 -16.24
C LEU A 189 15.03 7.88 -16.73
N SER A 190 15.01 8.05 -18.05
CA SER A 190 15.24 9.36 -18.68
C SER A 190 14.45 9.51 -19.98
N GLY A 191 14.27 10.75 -20.43
CA GLY A 191 13.56 11.04 -21.68
C GLY A 191 12.08 10.69 -21.64
N ASN A 192 11.57 10.00 -22.67
CA ASN A 192 10.14 9.67 -22.76
C ASN A 192 9.71 8.59 -21.75
N VAL A 193 10.60 7.65 -21.39
CA VAL A 193 10.26 6.56 -20.47
C VAL A 193 10.12 7.04 -19.02
N SER A 194 10.68 8.20 -18.67
CA SER A 194 10.44 8.85 -17.37
C SER A 194 9.17 9.70 -17.34
N SER A 195 8.45 9.86 -18.46
CA SER A 195 7.21 10.63 -18.49
C SER A 195 6.02 9.81 -18.01
N VAL A 196 5.16 10.44 -17.21
CA VAL A 196 3.94 9.83 -16.65
C VAL A 196 2.75 9.83 -17.62
N ASP A 197 2.85 10.48 -18.79
CA ASP A 197 1.71 10.70 -19.67
C ASP A 197 1.97 10.47 -21.18
N ILE A 198 3.16 10.02 -21.55
CA ILE A 198 3.47 9.64 -22.94
C ILE A 198 3.04 8.19 -23.19
N ALA A 199 1.79 8.01 -23.64
CA ALA A 199 1.19 6.70 -23.94
C ALA A 199 1.35 6.26 -25.41
N THR A 200 2.48 6.56 -26.06
CA THR A 200 2.74 6.05 -27.42
C THR A 200 3.07 4.56 -27.37
N LYS A 201 2.70 3.78 -28.41
CA LYS A 201 3.00 2.35 -28.48
C LYS A 201 4.49 2.06 -28.22
N LYS A 202 5.38 2.83 -28.85
CA LYS A 202 6.83 2.72 -28.64
C LYS A 202 7.22 2.92 -27.17
N ASN A 203 6.72 3.96 -26.51
CA ASN A 203 7.06 4.23 -25.11
C ASN A 203 6.56 3.12 -24.17
N LEU A 204 5.35 2.59 -24.44
CA LEU A 204 4.82 1.44 -23.70
C LEU A 204 5.67 0.18 -23.90
N ASP A 205 6.08 -0.12 -25.14
CA ASP A 205 6.97 -1.25 -25.44
C ASP A 205 8.35 -1.09 -24.76
N ASP A 206 8.87 0.14 -24.69
CA ASP A 206 10.14 0.44 -24.02
C ASP A 206 10.01 0.32 -22.48
N LEU A 207 8.88 0.70 -21.89
CA LEU A 207 8.59 0.46 -20.46
C LEU A 207 8.50 -1.03 -20.11
N VAL A 208 7.96 -1.87 -21.00
CA VAL A 208 7.96 -3.33 -20.82
C VAL A 208 9.40 -3.86 -20.74
N LYS A 209 10.27 -3.45 -21.68
CA LYS A 209 11.69 -3.87 -21.67
C LYS A 209 12.44 -3.42 -20.42
N VAL A 210 12.14 -2.20 -19.94
CA VAL A 210 12.69 -1.71 -18.67
C VAL A 210 12.28 -2.62 -17.52
N GLY A 211 11.00 -3.01 -17.44
CA GLY A 211 10.51 -3.94 -16.42
C GLY A 211 11.18 -5.32 -16.50
N GLU A 212 11.32 -5.87 -17.70
CA GLU A 212 12.03 -7.14 -17.94
C GLU A 212 13.51 -7.06 -17.53
N ALA A 213 14.18 -5.94 -17.83
CA ALA A 213 15.56 -5.70 -17.43
C ALA A 213 15.68 -5.52 -15.91
N LEU A 214 14.72 -4.85 -15.26
CA LEU A 214 14.70 -4.62 -13.82
C LEU A 214 14.60 -5.95 -13.05
N LEU A 215 13.88 -6.94 -13.56
CA LEU A 215 13.84 -8.29 -12.97
C LEU A 215 15.21 -8.97 -12.92
N LYS A 216 16.11 -8.64 -13.86
CA LYS A 216 17.46 -9.20 -13.94
C LYS A 216 18.50 -8.42 -13.13
N LYS A 217 18.15 -7.21 -12.65
CA LYS A 217 19.04 -6.44 -11.77
C LYS A 217 19.15 -7.12 -10.39
N PRO A 218 20.31 -7.01 -9.71
CA PRO A 218 20.45 -7.47 -8.34
C PRO A 218 19.51 -6.69 -7.41
N VAL A 219 19.15 -7.32 -6.28
CA VAL A 219 18.39 -6.65 -5.22
C VAL A 219 19.21 -5.53 -4.62
N SER A 220 18.59 -4.36 -4.51
CA SER A 220 19.19 -3.17 -3.90
C SER A 220 18.49 -2.84 -2.58
N ARG A 221 19.24 -2.30 -1.62
CA ARG A 221 18.69 -1.72 -0.39
C ARG A 221 19.28 -0.34 -0.17
N VAL A 222 18.52 0.49 0.52
CA VAL A 222 19.01 1.81 0.90
C VAL A 222 20.11 1.67 1.96
N ASN A 223 21.25 2.30 1.69
CA ASN A 223 22.28 2.51 2.67
C ASN A 223 21.82 3.63 3.61
N LEU A 224 21.67 3.35 4.90
CA LEU A 224 21.08 4.29 5.86
C LEU A 224 21.98 5.49 6.19
N GLU A 225 23.28 5.41 5.90
CA GLU A 225 24.21 6.51 6.12
C GLU A 225 24.19 7.49 4.93
N SER A 226 24.14 6.96 3.70
CA SER A 226 24.18 7.78 2.48
C SER A 226 22.79 8.13 1.93
N GLY A 227 21.75 7.35 2.29
CA GLY A 227 20.41 7.43 1.70
C GLY A 227 20.33 6.88 0.27
N VAL A 228 21.40 6.27 -0.25
CA VAL A 228 21.49 5.79 -1.63
C VAL A 228 21.21 4.29 -1.70
N PHE A 229 20.54 3.84 -2.76
CA PHE A 229 20.33 2.42 -3.01
C PHE A 229 21.60 1.76 -3.55
N GLU A 230 22.04 0.71 -2.87
CA GLU A 230 23.22 -0.08 -3.20
C GLU A 230 22.82 -1.54 -3.39
N SER A 231 23.46 -2.25 -4.33
CA SER A 231 23.26 -3.68 -4.51
C SER A 231 23.73 -4.43 -3.26
N CYS A 232 22.87 -5.24 -2.67
CA CYS A 232 23.16 -5.92 -1.40
C CYS A 232 23.39 -7.43 -1.51
N SER A 233 23.06 -8.03 -2.66
CA SER A 233 23.22 -9.46 -2.92
C SER A 233 23.46 -9.72 -4.40
N GLU A 234 23.96 -10.93 -4.70
CA GLU A 234 24.00 -11.46 -6.08
C GLU A 234 22.62 -11.94 -6.56
N GLU A 235 21.66 -12.06 -5.63
CA GLU A 235 20.28 -12.43 -5.93
C GLU A 235 19.60 -11.33 -6.77
N THR A 236 18.95 -11.75 -7.84
CA THR A 236 18.19 -10.89 -8.74
C THR A 236 16.81 -10.56 -8.18
N ASN A 237 16.19 -9.48 -8.66
CA ASN A 237 14.82 -9.13 -8.29
C ASN A 237 13.82 -10.26 -8.64
N GLU A 238 14.04 -11.00 -9.72
CA GLU A 238 13.21 -12.17 -10.07
C GLU A 238 13.29 -13.29 -9.02
N GLU A 239 14.49 -13.60 -8.54
CA GLU A 239 14.70 -14.64 -7.52
C GLU A 239 14.08 -14.24 -6.18
N ALA A 240 14.29 -12.99 -5.77
CA ALA A 240 13.71 -12.44 -4.55
C ALA A 240 12.16 -12.45 -4.59
N LEU A 241 11.55 -12.13 -5.74
CA LEU A 241 10.10 -12.23 -5.93
C LEU A 241 9.60 -13.66 -5.75
N ARG A 242 10.28 -14.65 -6.37
CA ARG A 242 9.92 -16.07 -6.20
C ARG A 242 9.99 -16.49 -4.74
N SER A 243 11.00 -16.02 -4.00
CA SER A 243 11.14 -16.27 -2.56
C SER A 243 9.98 -15.66 -1.75
N CYS A 244 9.61 -14.42 -2.05
CA CYS A 244 8.45 -13.76 -1.43
C CYS A 244 7.13 -14.50 -1.70
N ASP A 245 6.91 -14.95 -2.94
CA ASP A 245 5.70 -15.69 -3.33
C ASP A 245 5.54 -16.99 -2.55
N VAL A 246 6.63 -17.75 -2.38
CA VAL A 246 6.64 -18.97 -1.56
C VAL A 246 6.24 -18.64 -0.12
N GLY A 247 6.81 -17.58 0.47
CA GLY A 247 6.45 -17.13 1.82
C GLY A 247 4.98 -16.71 1.97
N LEU A 248 4.40 -16.06 0.95
CA LEU A 248 2.97 -15.70 0.94
C LEU A 248 2.05 -16.93 0.86
N ILE A 249 2.41 -17.92 0.05
CA ILE A 249 1.68 -19.19 -0.07
C ILE A 249 1.72 -19.95 1.25
N GLU A 250 2.90 -20.08 1.88
CA GLU A 250 3.05 -20.71 3.18
C GLU A 250 2.21 -20.01 4.26
N THR A 251 2.26 -18.68 4.30
CA THR A 251 1.47 -17.88 5.24
C THR A 251 -0.04 -18.06 5.03
N SER A 252 -0.47 -18.11 3.77
CA SER A 252 -1.87 -18.34 3.40
C SER A 252 -2.34 -19.75 3.77
N LEU A 253 -1.49 -20.77 3.58
CA LEU A 253 -1.78 -22.14 4.02
C LEU A 253 -1.91 -22.22 5.55
N LEU A 254 -1.00 -21.57 6.28
CA LEU A 254 -1.03 -21.52 7.74
C LEU A 254 -2.28 -20.79 8.26
N ALA A 255 -2.70 -19.72 7.60
CA ALA A 255 -3.93 -19.00 7.91
C ALA A 255 -5.18 -19.87 7.65
N GLY A 256 -5.26 -20.57 6.50
CA GLY A 256 -6.36 -21.48 6.19
C GLY A 256 -6.47 -22.67 7.16
N LEU A 257 -5.33 -23.18 7.65
CA LEU A 257 -5.31 -24.21 8.71
C LEU A 257 -5.86 -23.70 10.05
N ARG A 258 -5.73 -22.40 10.34
CA ARG A 258 -6.28 -21.76 11.55
C ARG A 258 -7.81 -21.66 11.49
N ASP A 259 -8.36 -21.30 10.34
CA ASP A 259 -9.82 -21.23 10.14
C ASP A 259 -10.48 -22.61 10.20
N CYS A 260 -9.74 -23.66 9.85
CA CYS A 260 -10.20 -25.05 9.92
C CYS A 260 -10.14 -25.67 11.33
N CYS A 261 -9.47 -25.03 12.30
CA CYS A 261 -9.28 -25.59 13.64
C CYS A 261 -10.15 -24.84 14.66
N PRO A 262 -11.37 -25.32 14.96
CA PRO A 262 -12.18 -24.70 16.00
C PRO A 262 -11.47 -24.90 17.34
N LYS A 263 -11.37 -23.82 18.14
CA LYS A 263 -10.76 -23.77 19.48
C LYS A 263 -11.14 -25.01 20.32
N ARG A 264 -10.34 -26.08 20.25
CA ARG A 264 -10.37 -27.18 21.20
C ARG A 264 -9.06 -27.13 21.94
N GLY A 265 -9.17 -26.80 23.23
CA GLY A 265 -8.05 -26.72 24.16
C GLY A 265 -7.45 -28.09 24.37
N ASN A 266 -6.51 -28.47 23.50
CA ASN A 266 -5.48 -29.44 23.80
C ASN A 266 -4.20 -29.05 23.06
N THR A 267 -3.11 -29.06 23.81
CA THR A 267 -1.74 -28.76 23.40
C THR A 267 -1.26 -29.78 22.36
N ALA A 268 -1.56 -29.55 21.09
CA ALA A 268 -0.80 -30.12 20.00
C ALA A 268 0.23 -29.07 19.57
N THR A 269 1.51 -29.36 19.79
CA THR A 269 2.61 -28.52 19.30
C THR A 269 2.57 -28.47 17.77
N LEU A 270 2.75 -27.27 17.21
CA LEU A 270 2.73 -26.97 15.77
C LEU A 270 3.59 -27.95 14.94
N GLY A 271 4.67 -28.47 15.54
CA GLY A 271 5.56 -29.47 14.93
C GLY A 271 4.92 -30.83 14.67
N SER A 272 3.92 -31.27 15.45
CA SER A 272 3.28 -32.57 15.26
C SER A 272 2.23 -32.56 14.13
N LEU A 273 1.62 -31.39 13.86
CA LEU A 273 0.69 -31.21 12.74
C LEU A 273 1.41 -31.09 11.37
N MET A 274 2.63 -30.55 11.33
CA MET A 274 3.42 -30.45 10.10
C MET A 274 3.85 -31.83 9.58
N THR A 275 4.24 -32.75 10.46
CA THR A 275 4.70 -34.09 10.06
C THR A 275 3.58 -34.94 9.47
N MET A 276 2.35 -34.82 9.96
CA MET A 276 1.21 -35.65 9.49
C MET A 276 0.68 -35.30 8.09
N LYS A 277 1.02 -34.13 7.52
CA LYS A 277 0.53 -33.71 6.20
C LYS A 277 1.59 -33.71 5.09
N LEU A 278 2.87 -33.58 5.43
CA LEU A 278 3.95 -33.71 4.44
C LEU A 278 4.09 -35.14 3.89
N GLU A 279 3.71 -36.19 4.66
CA GLU A 279 3.72 -37.58 4.19
C GLU A 279 2.60 -37.94 3.19
N LYS A 280 1.66 -37.02 2.89
CA LYS A 280 0.57 -37.27 1.93
C LYS A 280 0.67 -36.48 0.62
N CYS A 281 1.72 -35.69 0.44
CA CYS A 281 1.93 -34.88 -0.77
C CYS A 281 3.25 -35.15 -1.49
N VAL A 282 3.90 -36.29 -1.22
CA VAL A 282 4.97 -36.85 -2.06
C VAL A 282 4.47 -38.14 -2.70
#